data_AF-R7HU32-F1
#
_entry.id   AF-R7HU32-F1
#
_cell.length_a   1.000
_cell.length_b   1.000
_cell.length_c   1.000
_cell.angle_alpha   90.00
_cell.angle_beta   90.00
_cell.angle_gamma   90.00
#
_symmetry.space_group_name_H-M   'P 1'
#
loop_
_entity.id
_entity.type
_entity.pdbx_description
1 polymer ?
#
loop_
_entity_poly.entity_id
_entity_poly.type
_entity_poly.pdbx_seq_one_letter_code
_entity_poly.pdbx_strand_id
1 'polypeptide(L)' 'MDQITIRSDRQDDYKFFYKGDEVVLGAGKIISIANGLNDVVLPTCAMKIINNLIVIKEDVKHKKD' A
#
# COMPACT_ATOMS: atom_id res chain seq x y z
N MET A 1 8.84 10.31 14.19
CA MET A 1 9.12 11.06 12.95
C MET A 1 8.94 10.08 11.78
N ASP A 2 7.77 9.44 11.72
CA ASP A 2 7.63 8.14 11.03
C ASP A 2 6.58 8.22 9.92
N GLN A 3 6.46 9.39 9.29
CA GLN A 3 5.51 9.53 8.19
C GLN A 3 5.98 8.69 7.00
N ILE A 4 5.12 7.78 6.56
CA ILE A 4 5.33 6.95 5.38
C ILE A 4 4.32 7.35 4.32
N THR A 5 4.80 7.53 3.09
CA THR A 5 3.97 7.79 1.92
C THR A 5 3.71 6.47 1.21
N ILE A 6 2.44 6.22 0.87
CA ILE A 6 2.04 5.06 0.07
C ILE A 6 1.46 5.58 -1.24
N ARG A 7 1.98 5.07 -2.35
CA ARG A 7 1.52 5.35 -3.71
C ARG A 7 1.00 4.07 -4.34
N SER A 8 -0.18 4.13 -4.95
CA SER A 8 -0.67 3.08 -5.84
C SER A 8 -0.16 3.34 -7.26
N ASP A 9 0.56 2.38 -7.83
CA ASP A 9 0.89 2.33 -9.26
C ASP A 9 -0.03 1.34 -10.00
N ARG A 10 -1.09 0.87 -9.33
CA ARG A 10 -2.12 0.00 -9.89
C ARG A 10 -3.09 0.81 -10.77
N GLN A 11 -3.66 0.12 -11.75
CA GLN A 11 -4.75 0.66 -12.58
C GLN A 11 -6.11 0.62 -11.87
N ASP A 12 -6.23 -0.23 -10.86
CA ASP A 12 -7.44 -0.39 -10.05
C ASP A 12 -7.23 0.09 -8.61
N ASP A 13 -8.33 0.33 -7.92
CA ASP A 13 -8.33 0.71 -6.51
C ASP A 13 -7.74 -0.39 -5.63
N TYR A 14 -6.90 0.02 -4.68
CA TYR A 14 -6.24 -0.85 -3.73
C TYR A 14 -6.84 -0.68 -2.33
N LYS A 15 -7.27 -1.78 -1.72
CA LYS A 15 -7.81 -1.77 -0.36
C LYS A 15 -6.78 -2.31 0.62
N PHE A 16 -6.63 -1.64 1.75
CA PHE A 16 -5.78 -2.08 2.85
C PHE A 16 -6.37 -1.61 4.18
N PHE A 17 -5.88 -2.14 5.31
CA PHE A 17 -6.36 -1.71 6.61
C PHE A 17 -5.37 -0.76 7.27
N TYR A 18 -5.90 0.30 7.88
CA TYR A 18 -5.13 1.23 8.71
C TYR A 18 -5.89 1.50 10.00
N LYS A 19 -5.27 1.22 11.15
CA LYS A 19 -5.91 1.36 12.48
C LYS A 19 -7.22 0.58 12.66
N GLY A 20 -7.36 -0.51 11.92
CA GLY A 20 -8.57 -1.35 11.91
C GLY A 20 -9.64 -0.92 10.92
N ASP A 21 -9.49 0.25 10.27
CA ASP A 21 -10.42 0.73 9.24
C ASP A 21 -9.95 0.32 7.84
N GLU A 22 -10.90 -0.04 6.97
CA GLU A 22 -10.62 -0.27 5.55
C GLU A 22 -10.38 1.06 4.85
N VAL A 23 -9.18 1.22 4.28
CA VAL A 23 -8.79 2.37 3.47
C VAL A 23 -8.70 1.97 2.01
N VAL A 24 -9.37 2.75 1.16
CA VAL A 24 -9.30 2.59 -0.30
C VAL A 24 -8.33 3.61 -0.86
N LEU A 25 -7.22 3.13 -1.42
CA LEU A 25 -6.26 3.91 -2.18
C LEU A 25 -6.59 3.80 -3.67
N GLY A 26 -7.16 4.87 -4.22
CA GLY A 26 -7.55 4.89 -5.63
C GLY A 26 -6.37 4.66 -6.59
N ALA A 27 -6.66 4.21 -7.80
CA ALA A 27 -5.66 4.02 -8.85
C ALA A 27 -4.81 5.29 -9.08
N GLY A 28 -3.48 5.14 -9.08
CA GLY A 28 -2.53 6.25 -9.24
C GLY A 28 -2.47 7.25 -8.08
N LYS A 29 -3.22 7.04 -6.98
CA LYS A 29 -3.27 7.98 -5.85
C LYS A 29 -2.12 7.79 -4.87
N ILE A 30 -1.88 8.84 -4.10
CA ILE A 30 -0.85 8.91 -3.07
C ILE A 30 -1.50 9.30 -1.74
N ILE A 31 -1.12 8.64 -0.66
CA ILE A 31 -1.51 8.95 0.71
C ILE A 31 -0.29 9.02 1.61
N SER A 32 -0.40 9.75 2.72
CA SER A 32 0.64 9.79 3.76
C SER A 32 0.09 9.33 5.10
N ILE A 33 0.81 8.45 5.76
CA ILE A 33 0.47 7.84 7.04
C ILE A 33 1.44 8.35 8.10
N ALA A 34 0.94 9.12 9.07
CA ALA A 34 1.77 9.79 10.07
C ALA A 34 2.44 8.84 11.09
N ASN A 35 1.84 7.67 11.33
CA ASN A 35 2.27 6.70 12.35
C ASN A 35 3.09 5.52 11.79
N GLY A 36 3.64 5.66 10.59
CA GLY A 36 4.38 4.59 9.93
C GLY A 36 3.49 3.40 9.56
N LEU A 37 4.08 2.19 9.51
CA LEU A 37 3.38 0.95 9.16
C LEU A 37 2.83 0.17 10.36
N ASN A 38 3.01 0.65 11.59
CA ASN A 38 2.68 -0.12 12.80
C ASN A 38 1.21 -0.55 12.84
N ASP A 39 0.32 0.32 12.34
CA ASP A 39 -1.12 0.09 12.28
C ASP A 39 -1.60 -0.26 10.86
N VAL A 40 -0.68 -0.55 9.93
CA VAL A 40 -0.99 -0.77 8.51
C VAL A 40 -0.90 -2.25 8.17
N VAL A 41 -1.99 -2.81 7.66
CA VAL A 41 -2.03 -4.18 7.14
C VAL A 41 -2.24 -4.12 5.63
N LEU A 42 -1.18 -4.43 4.90
CA LEU A 42 -1.21 -4.55 3.45
C LEU A 42 -1.53 -5.99 3.04
N PRO A 43 -2.55 -6.24 2.21
CA PRO A 43 -2.72 -7.52 1.54
C PRO A 43 -1.47 -7.93 0.74
N THR A 44 -1.38 -9.22 0.40
CA THR A 44 -0.28 -9.76 -0.41
C THR A 44 -0.22 -9.09 -1.78
N CYS A 45 0.72 -8.17 -1.96
CA CYS A 45 0.93 -7.43 -3.20
C CYS A 45 2.42 -7.27 -3.49
N ALA A 46 2.76 -7.05 -4.77
CA ALA A 46 4.11 -6.67 -5.12
C ALA A 46 4.31 -5.20 -4.72
N MET A 47 5.36 -4.92 -3.96
CA MET A 47 5.66 -3.56 -3.52
C MET A 47 7.14 -3.21 -3.72
N LYS A 48 7.41 -1.92 -3.91
CA LYS A 48 8.77 -1.37 -3.92
C LYS A 48 8.90 -0.32 -2.81
N ILE A 49 9.92 -0.45 -1.98
CA ILE A 49 10.21 0.48 -0.88
C ILE A 49 11.41 1.35 -1.27
N ILE A 50 11.26 2.66 -1.14
CA ILE A 50 12.30 3.66 -1.42
C ILE A 50 12.25 4.72 -0.31
N ASN A 51 13.19 4.69 0.63
CA ASN A 51 13.17 5.53 1.84
C ASN A 51 11.81 5.44 2.56
N ASN A 52 11.07 6.54 2.67
CA ASN A 52 9.75 6.60 3.30
C ASN A 52 8.59 6.46 2.30
N LEU A 53 8.86 6.01 1.07
CA LEU A 53 7.85 5.78 0.03
C LEU A 53 7.67 4.29 -0.24
N ILE A 54 6.42 3.83 -0.16
CA ILE A 54 5.99 2.50 -0.59
C ILE A 54 5.19 2.65 -1.87
N VAL A 55 5.60 1.94 -2.91
CA VAL A 55 4.88 1.87 -4.17
C VAL A 55 4.21 0.51 -4.27
N ILE A 56 2.88 0.50 -4.19
CA ILE A 56 2.04 -0.68 -4.38
C ILE A 56 1.90 -0.93 -5.89
N LYS A 57 2.23 -2.14 -6.31
CA LYS A 57 2.08 -2.61 -7.70
C LYS A 57 0.99 -3.69 -7.77
N GLU A 58 1.06 -4.54 -8.78
CA GLU A 58 0.10 -5.62 -9.01
C GLU A 58 0.13 -6.70 -7.93
N ASP A 59 -0.96 -7.47 -7.86
CA ASP A 59 -1.04 -8.63 -6.98
C ASP A 59 -0.01 -9.68 -7.39
N VAL A 60 0.62 -10.31 -6.39
CA VAL A 60 1.51 -11.44 -6.62
C VAL A 60 0.63 -12.66 -6.92
N LYS A 61 0.08 -12.76 -8.13
CA LYS A 61 -0.58 -13.98 -8.58
C LYS A 61 0.42 -15.11 -8.38
N HIS A 62 0.12 -16.04 -7.48
CA HIS A 62 0.83 -17.32 -7.45
C HIS A 62 0.61 -17.92 -8.83
N LYS A 63 1.68 -18.06 -9.62
CA LYS A 63 1.65 -18.97 -10.75
C LYS A 63 1.25 -20.31 -10.17
N LYS A 64 0.06 -20.80 -10.53
CA LYS A 64 -0.20 -22.23 -10.46
C LYS A 64 0.65 -22.81 -11.58
N ASP A 65 1.82 -23.32 -11.21
CA ASP A 65 2.62 -24.21 -12.06
C ASP A 65 1.79 -25.45 -12.43
#